data_AF-A0A8S3VA10-F1
#
_entry.id   AF-A0A8S3VA10-F1
#
_cell.length_a   1.000
_cell.length_b   1.000
_cell.length_c   1.000
_cell.angle_alpha   90.00
_cell.angle_beta   90.00
_cell.angle_gamma   90.00
#
_symmetry.space_group_name_H-M   'P 1'
#
loop_
_entity.id
_entity.type
_entity.pdbx_description
1 polymer ?
#
loop_
_entity_poly.entity_id
_entity_poly.type
_entity_poly.pdbx_seq_one_letter_code
_entity_poly.pdbx_strand_id
1 'polypeptide(L)'
;MLRLQKSGYDSNEQSDSHDSSENNEDFPAYVFARKKSKKTKIGRSRQKRIGQRYNIETSPVSIRRDLASGCCHRNCLQKLSDVAILRCRQEFHSKSNRGQSEFILQQIKLTHVYDQPDADVTLAVDGKAVCVEGWRKVYFFIKRKVVEYETVTFEDPRTGQLYSSQKLLGAHQFLTEYAKQFGEDQPDSSDVHLPSCVTKASVYEDYQLQCQTNSKPYIKISRFYEMWISEFQHVKLRKFQTFTQCIECTNFKTALLKKPSKEEKKKIIEMRTAHLDLQRLCRQKYYKHNNKAQEDPDQYLSLIIDGMDQAKTNLPRFHNVTKADCKLSKMHHHLTGVLCNSGVLHPYAFTWTDQFAPDADVTINCFMRVLDDISKVGVNDNSFILGYDQGS
;
A
#
# COMPACT_ATOMS: atom_id res chain seq x y z
N MET A 1 -8.31 -29.88 -60.78
CA MET A 1 -7.70 -31.05 -60.12
C MET A 1 -7.94 -30.93 -58.62
N LEU A 2 -8.65 -31.93 -58.04
CA LEU A 2 -8.71 -32.35 -56.62
C LEU A 2 -8.99 -31.24 -55.57
N ARG A 3 -10.20 -30.99 -55.06
CA ARG A 3 -11.15 -31.81 -54.24
C ARG A 3 -10.54 -32.47 -53.00
N LEU A 4 -11.29 -32.35 -51.88
CA LEU A 4 -11.28 -33.04 -50.56
C LEU A 4 -11.09 -32.01 -49.41
N GLN A 5 -11.88 -31.93 -48.35
CA GLN A 5 -13.12 -32.58 -47.93
C GLN A 5 -13.59 -31.83 -46.66
N LYS A 6 -14.84 -31.34 -46.63
CA LYS A 6 -15.53 -30.97 -45.39
C LYS A 6 -16.20 -32.26 -44.88
N SER A 7 -15.83 -32.72 -43.69
CA SER A 7 -16.62 -33.72 -42.94
C SER A 7 -17.50 -32.99 -41.94
N GLY A 8 -18.81 -33.16 -42.08
CA GLY A 8 -19.80 -32.86 -41.04
C GLY A 8 -19.95 -34.04 -40.06
N TYR A 9 -21.05 -33.99 -39.30
CA TYR A 9 -21.46 -34.84 -38.17
C TYR A 9 -20.82 -34.41 -36.83
N ASP A 10 -21.53 -34.23 -35.71
CA ASP A 10 -22.92 -34.53 -35.42
C ASP A 10 -23.39 -33.72 -34.19
N SER A 11 -24.65 -33.33 -34.21
CA SER A 11 -25.42 -32.91 -33.06
C SER A 11 -25.57 -34.06 -32.06
N ASN A 12 -25.18 -33.84 -30.81
CA ASN A 12 -25.78 -34.59 -29.71
C ASN A 12 -25.91 -33.67 -28.48
N GLU A 13 -27.15 -33.25 -28.25
CA GLU A 13 -27.64 -32.89 -26.94
C GLU A 13 -27.49 -34.11 -26.03
N GLN A 14 -26.65 -34.00 -25.01
CA GLN A 14 -26.74 -34.86 -23.84
C GLN A 14 -26.73 -33.96 -22.61
N SER A 15 -27.96 -33.75 -22.14
CA SER A 15 -28.30 -33.39 -20.78
C SER A 15 -27.70 -34.42 -19.83
N ASP A 16 -26.64 -34.06 -19.12
CA ASP A 16 -26.21 -34.79 -17.92
C ASP A 16 -26.34 -33.88 -16.70
N SER A 17 -27.51 -34.03 -16.08
CA SER A 17 -27.73 -33.81 -14.67
C SER A 17 -26.81 -34.73 -13.87
N HIS A 18 -25.71 -34.20 -13.36
CA HIS A 18 -25.00 -34.84 -12.25
C HIS A 18 -25.18 -34.04 -10.96
N ASP A 19 -26.22 -34.53 -10.28
CA ASP A 19 -26.47 -34.51 -8.86
C ASP A 19 -25.20 -34.67 -8.04
N SER A 20 -25.10 -33.78 -7.06
CA SER A 20 -24.13 -33.75 -5.99
C SER A 20 -24.17 -35.03 -5.15
N SER A 21 -23.20 -35.92 -5.33
CA SER A 21 -22.85 -36.88 -4.28
C SER A 21 -21.85 -36.23 -3.32
N GLU A 22 -22.35 -35.98 -2.11
CA GLU A 22 -21.60 -35.61 -0.91
C GLU A 22 -20.40 -36.52 -0.70
N ASN A 23 -19.18 -35.98 -0.85
CA ASN A 23 -18.02 -36.50 -0.15
C ASN A 23 -17.71 -35.56 1.02
N ASN A 24 -18.37 -35.85 2.15
CA ASN A 24 -17.88 -35.52 3.48
C ASN A 24 -16.58 -36.31 3.69
N GLU A 25 -15.45 -35.72 3.30
CA GLU A 25 -14.17 -36.10 3.87
C GLU A 25 -13.68 -34.96 4.77
N ASP A 26 -13.64 -35.28 6.06
CA ASP A 26 -13.17 -34.47 7.17
C ASP A 26 -11.86 -33.73 6.84
N PHE A 27 -11.99 -32.45 6.52
CA PHE A 27 -10.85 -31.53 6.61
C PHE A 27 -10.47 -31.41 8.08
N PRO A 28 -9.23 -31.76 8.48
CA PRO A 28 -8.82 -31.63 9.86
C PRO A 28 -8.90 -30.17 10.27
N ALA A 29 -9.74 -29.91 11.28
CA ALA A 29 -9.85 -28.66 11.98
C ALA A 29 -8.45 -28.21 12.45
N TYR A 30 -7.77 -27.41 11.63
CA TYR A 30 -6.64 -26.62 12.10
C TYR A 30 -7.21 -25.49 12.95
N VAL A 31 -7.42 -25.84 14.21
CA VAL A 31 -7.64 -24.96 15.34
C VAL A 31 -6.55 -23.89 15.31
N PHE A 32 -6.86 -22.70 14.78
CA PHE A 32 -6.15 -21.50 15.19
C PHE A 32 -6.53 -21.25 16.65
N ALA A 33 -5.74 -21.85 17.54
CA ALA A 33 -5.73 -21.51 18.95
C ALA A 33 -5.54 -19.98 19.06
N ARG A 34 -6.65 -19.28 19.35
CA ARG A 34 -6.61 -17.92 19.89
C ARG A 34 -5.78 -17.99 21.18
N LYS A 35 -4.56 -17.45 21.07
CA LYS A 35 -3.71 -16.89 22.14
C LYS A 35 -4.04 -17.40 23.56
N LYS A 36 -3.28 -18.39 24.04
CA LYS A 36 -2.83 -18.27 25.44
C LYS A 36 -1.78 -17.18 25.48
N SER A 37 -2.19 -16.04 26.02
CA SER A 37 -1.28 -15.05 26.57
C SER A 37 -0.21 -15.77 27.38
N LYS A 38 1.07 -15.55 27.08
CA LYS A 38 2.10 -15.70 28.10
C LYS A 38 1.91 -14.56 29.09
N LYS A 39 0.91 -14.70 29.97
CA LYS A 39 0.87 -14.00 31.24
C LYS A 39 2.11 -14.45 32.01
N THR A 40 2.95 -13.46 32.31
CA THR A 40 3.71 -13.35 33.56
C THR A 40 4.60 -14.53 33.95
N LYS A 41 5.86 -14.51 33.46
CA LYS A 41 6.99 -14.63 34.39
C LYS A 41 7.34 -13.24 34.90
N ILE A 42 6.48 -12.72 35.78
CA ILE A 42 6.90 -11.79 36.83
C ILE A 42 7.81 -12.63 37.74
N GLY A 43 9.02 -12.15 38.02
CA GLY A 43 9.90 -12.82 38.99
C GLY A 43 11.31 -13.20 38.51
N ARG A 44 11.84 -12.60 37.44
CA ARG A 44 13.30 -12.49 37.30
C ARG A 44 13.67 -11.05 37.01
N SER A 45 14.04 -10.36 38.10
CA SER A 45 14.93 -9.20 38.16
C SER A 45 15.33 -8.68 36.78
N ARG A 46 14.64 -7.63 36.33
CA ARG A 46 15.13 -6.75 35.27
C ARG A 46 16.27 -5.92 35.86
N GLN A 47 17.36 -6.58 36.28
CA GLN A 47 18.61 -5.92 36.60
C GLN A 47 19.07 -5.27 35.31
N LYS A 48 18.87 -3.95 35.24
CA LYS A 48 19.38 -3.06 34.21
C LYS A 48 20.80 -3.53 33.88
N ARG A 49 21.07 -3.85 32.61
CA ARG A 49 22.45 -3.85 32.11
C ARG A 49 22.94 -2.41 32.22
N ILE A 50 23.45 -2.08 33.39
CA ILE A 50 24.23 -0.88 33.62
C ILE A 50 25.41 -0.98 32.65
N GLY A 51 25.43 -0.16 31.61
CA GLY A 51 26.47 -0.22 30.59
C GLY A 51 27.84 0.09 31.20
N GLN A 52 28.91 -0.48 30.62
CA GLN A 52 30.30 -0.18 31.03
C GLN A 52 30.56 1.33 31.16
N ARG A 53 29.92 2.13 30.31
CA ARG A 53 29.95 3.60 30.32
C ARG A 53 29.44 4.20 31.64
N TYR A 54 28.32 3.72 32.19
CA TYR A 54 27.83 4.16 33.50
C TYR A 54 28.86 3.87 34.59
N ASN A 55 29.41 2.65 34.63
CA ASN A 55 30.35 2.25 35.68
C ASN A 55 31.64 3.10 35.66
N ILE A 56 32.11 3.48 34.47
CA ILE A 56 33.27 4.36 34.31
C ILE A 56 32.91 5.79 34.73
N GLU A 57 31.77 6.30 34.27
CA GLU A 57 31.35 7.69 34.46
C GLU A 57 30.89 7.98 35.90
N THR A 58 30.31 7.00 36.62
CA THR A 58 29.96 7.12 38.04
C THR A 58 31.09 6.67 38.99
N SER A 59 32.29 6.37 38.48
CA SER A 59 33.40 5.94 39.32
C SER A 59 33.96 7.12 40.15
N PRO A 60 34.37 6.89 41.42
CA PRO A 60 35.02 7.91 42.25
C PRO A 60 36.31 8.47 41.64
N VAL A 61 36.95 7.72 40.74
CA VAL A 61 38.16 8.14 40.03
C VAL A 61 37.81 9.16 38.93
N SER A 62 36.71 8.94 38.20
CA SER A 62 36.22 9.87 37.18
C SER A 62 35.80 11.21 37.81
N ILE A 63 35.05 11.17 38.92
CA ILE A 63 34.60 12.37 39.62
C ILE A 63 35.78 13.20 40.12
N ARG A 64 36.78 12.57 40.75
CA ARG A 64 37.99 13.26 41.24
C ARG A 64 38.83 13.84 40.11
N ARG A 65 38.90 13.15 38.96
CA ARG A 65 39.58 13.67 37.76
C ARG A 65 38.90 14.94 37.24
N ASP A 66 37.58 14.93 37.17
CA ASP A 66 36.83 16.09 36.65
C ASP A 66 36.92 17.29 37.60
N LEU A 67 36.88 17.06 38.92
CA LEU A 67 37.12 18.09 39.94
C LEU A 67 38.54 18.68 39.87
N ALA A 68 39.55 17.85 39.62
CA ALA A 68 40.93 18.29 39.48
C ALA A 68 41.17 19.10 38.19
N SER A 69 40.39 18.85 37.14
CA SER A 69 40.54 19.51 35.83
C SER A 69 40.02 20.96 35.77
N GLY A 70 39.42 21.48 36.84
CA GLY A 70 38.84 22.83 36.90
C GLY A 70 37.64 23.03 35.96
N CYS A 71 36.91 24.15 36.05
CA CYS A 71 35.81 24.46 35.10
C CYS A 71 35.93 25.87 34.49
N CYS A 72 36.28 26.87 35.31
CA CYS A 72 36.38 28.28 34.96
C CYS A 72 37.26 28.99 35.99
N HIS A 73 37.54 30.28 35.78
CA HIS A 73 38.31 31.12 36.71
C HIS A 73 37.73 31.16 38.14
N ARG A 74 36.42 30.91 38.32
CA ARG A 74 35.74 30.86 39.63
C ARG A 74 35.73 29.48 40.30
N ASN A 75 36.33 28.46 39.68
CA ASN A 75 36.33 27.07 40.15
C ASN A 75 34.97 26.58 40.65
N CYS A 76 33.92 26.93 39.90
CA CYS A 76 32.52 26.59 40.15
C CYS A 76 32.28 25.11 40.55
N LEU A 77 33.02 24.20 39.92
CA LEU A 77 32.89 22.76 40.07
C LEU A 77 33.40 22.28 41.43
N GLN A 78 34.40 22.96 42.00
CA GLN A 78 34.94 22.64 43.33
C GLN A 78 33.97 23.01 44.47
N LYS A 79 32.92 23.80 44.17
CA LYS A 79 31.86 24.11 45.13
C LYS A 79 30.86 22.94 45.28
N LEU A 80 30.90 21.95 44.40
CA LEU A 80 30.08 20.75 44.48
C LEU A 80 30.81 19.66 45.27
N SER A 81 30.06 18.90 46.07
CA SER A 81 30.61 17.72 46.75
C SER A 81 30.63 16.52 45.81
N ASP A 82 31.56 15.59 46.04
CA ASP A 82 31.63 14.31 45.32
C ASP A 82 30.27 13.57 45.35
N VAL A 83 29.57 13.66 46.49
CA VAL A 83 28.25 13.06 46.70
C VAL A 83 27.19 13.70 45.81
N ALA A 84 27.21 15.04 45.67
CA ALA A 84 26.29 15.76 44.81
C ALA A 84 26.49 15.38 43.33
N ILE A 85 27.74 15.33 42.87
CA ILE A 85 28.09 14.96 41.49
C ILE A 85 27.66 13.53 41.19
N LEU A 86 27.95 12.60 42.11
CA LEU A 86 27.58 11.20 41.96
C LEU A 86 26.06 11.03 41.82
N ARG A 87 25.28 11.70 42.69
CA ARG A 87 23.82 11.67 42.65
C ARG A 87 23.27 12.21 41.31
N CYS A 88 23.79 13.34 40.84
CA CYS A 88 23.38 13.91 39.56
C CYS A 88 23.66 12.97 38.37
N ARG A 89 24.83 12.31 38.35
CA ARG A 89 25.19 11.32 37.33
C ARG A 89 24.28 10.10 37.37
N GLN A 90 24.05 9.55 38.56
CA GLN A 90 23.17 8.40 38.74
C GLN A 90 21.75 8.71 38.27
N GLU A 91 21.21 9.88 38.63
CA GLU A 91 19.89 10.29 38.19
C GLU A 91 19.81 10.43 36.67
N PHE A 92 20.78 11.11 36.06
CA PHE A 92 20.82 11.32 34.61
C PHE A 92 20.91 10.01 33.83
N HIS A 93 21.84 9.13 34.18
CA HIS A 93 22.01 7.85 33.49
C HIS A 93 20.90 6.83 33.82
N SER A 94 20.11 7.06 34.88
CA SER A 94 18.94 6.24 35.15
C SER A 94 17.79 6.46 34.15
N LYS A 95 17.79 7.61 33.45
CA LYS A 95 16.81 7.99 32.42
C LYS A 95 17.08 7.27 31.08
N SER A 96 16.04 7.09 30.27
CA SER A 96 16.15 6.54 28.91
C SER A 96 16.90 7.51 27.97
N ASN A 97 17.35 7.06 26.79
CA ASN A 97 18.01 7.94 25.81
C ASN A 97 17.15 9.16 25.43
N ARG A 98 15.82 8.96 25.32
CA ARG A 98 14.86 10.04 25.08
C ARG A 98 14.75 10.97 26.28
N GLY A 99 14.62 10.41 27.50
CA GLY A 99 14.53 11.19 28.73
C GLY A 99 15.82 11.98 29.06
N GLN A 100 16.99 11.46 28.68
CA GLN A 100 18.25 12.20 28.77
C GLN A 100 18.26 13.40 27.81
N SER A 101 17.71 13.24 26.59
CA SER A 101 17.64 14.33 25.60
C SER A 101 16.63 15.40 26.00
N GLU A 102 15.47 15.01 26.51
CA GLU A 102 14.46 15.93 27.07
C GLU A 102 14.99 16.70 28.28
N PHE A 103 15.74 16.03 29.18
CA PHE A 103 16.39 16.69 30.33
C PHE A 103 17.38 17.77 29.90
N ILE A 104 18.22 17.49 28.89
CA ILE A 104 19.17 18.47 28.34
C ILE A 104 18.44 19.67 27.77
N LEU A 105 17.43 19.45 26.92
CA LEU A 105 16.64 20.50 26.31
C LEU A 105 15.94 21.39 27.36
N GLN A 106 15.41 20.78 28.42
CA GLN A 106 14.76 21.53 29.49
C GLN A 106 15.74 22.43 30.23
N GLN A 107 16.95 21.95 30.54
CA GLN A 107 17.98 22.75 31.20
C GLN A 107 18.49 23.88 30.30
N ILE A 108 18.66 23.64 29.00
CA ILE A 108 19.07 24.65 28.01
C ILE A 108 17.99 25.73 27.83
N LYS A 109 16.72 25.35 27.79
CA LYS A 109 15.61 26.31 27.75
C LYS A 109 15.57 27.20 28.99
N LEU A 110 15.84 26.65 30.17
CA LEU A 110 15.89 27.44 31.42
C LEU A 110 17.06 28.43 31.44
N THR A 111 18.15 28.17 30.72
CA THR A 111 19.27 29.12 30.61
C THR A 111 19.07 30.23 29.59
N HIS A 112 18.34 29.99 28.50
CA HIS A 112 18.13 30.99 27.44
C HIS A 112 17.03 32.03 27.75
N VAL A 113 16.44 32.02 28.95
CA VAL A 113 15.37 32.95 29.35
C VAL A 113 15.92 34.28 29.91
N TYR A 114 17.24 34.43 30.11
CA TYR A 114 17.84 35.69 30.53
C TYR A 114 18.51 36.40 29.34
N ASP A 115 17.75 37.27 28.67
CA ASP A 115 18.21 38.22 27.65
C ASP A 115 19.17 39.27 28.24
N GLN A 116 20.40 38.87 28.58
CA GLN A 116 21.50 39.79 28.78
C GLN A 116 22.78 39.29 28.10
N PRO A 117 23.32 40.02 27.11
CA PRO A 117 24.45 39.58 26.29
C PRO A 117 25.79 39.48 27.04
N ASP A 118 25.89 39.95 28.29
CA ASP A 118 27.11 39.94 29.11
C ASP A 118 27.00 39.14 30.42
N ALA A 119 25.91 38.40 30.65
CA ALA A 119 25.78 37.58 31.84
C ALA A 119 26.41 36.19 31.63
N ASP A 120 27.40 35.83 32.44
CA ASP A 120 27.95 34.46 32.53
C ASP A 120 26.78 33.45 32.65
N VAL A 121 26.55 32.64 31.62
CA VAL A 121 25.49 31.61 31.62
C VAL A 121 25.77 30.63 32.77
N THR A 122 24.91 30.67 33.79
CA THR A 122 25.01 29.81 34.97
C THR A 122 23.88 28.81 34.99
N LEU A 123 24.24 27.53 35.08
CA LEU A 123 23.33 26.39 35.20
C LEU A 123 23.26 25.93 36.65
N ALA A 124 22.10 25.45 37.09
CA ALA A 124 21.96 24.92 38.44
C ALA A 124 22.32 23.42 38.47
N VAL A 125 23.27 23.05 39.32
CA VAL A 125 23.54 21.66 39.72
C VAL A 125 23.35 21.58 41.22
N ASP A 126 22.37 20.80 41.67
CA ASP A 126 22.10 20.61 43.10
C ASP A 126 21.90 21.93 43.87
N GLY A 127 21.17 22.87 43.26
CA GLY A 127 20.91 24.20 43.83
C GLY A 127 22.08 25.18 43.78
N LYS A 128 23.22 24.80 43.18
CA LYS A 128 24.41 25.67 43.03
C LYS A 128 24.61 26.09 41.58
N ALA A 129 24.91 27.37 41.38
CA ALA A 129 25.23 27.92 40.07
C ALA A 129 26.63 27.45 39.61
N VAL A 130 26.69 26.80 38.45
CA VAL A 130 27.91 26.35 37.78
C VAL A 130 27.97 26.89 36.35
N CYS A 131 29.17 27.08 35.82
CA CYS A 131 29.31 27.45 34.41
C CYS A 131 28.93 26.26 33.50
N VAL A 132 28.71 26.54 32.21
CA VAL A 132 28.41 25.53 31.19
C VAL A 132 29.47 24.41 31.17
N GLU A 133 30.75 24.73 31.25
CA GLU A 133 31.82 23.72 31.27
C GLU A 133 31.79 22.86 32.54
N GLY A 134 31.43 23.44 33.68
CA GLY A 134 31.22 22.71 34.94
C GLY A 134 30.01 21.77 34.85
N TRP A 135 28.88 22.26 34.33
CA TRP A 135 27.68 21.46 34.10
C TRP A 135 27.95 20.29 33.13
N ARG A 136 28.74 20.53 32.08
CA ARG A 136 29.16 19.50 31.13
C ARG A 136 30.02 18.42 31.75
N LYS A 137 30.89 18.77 32.68
CA LYS A 137 31.69 17.80 33.45
C LYS A 137 30.84 17.02 34.44
N VAL A 138 29.85 17.63 35.08
CA VAL A 138 28.93 16.91 35.99
C VAL A 138 28.14 15.84 35.24
N TYR A 139 27.51 16.17 34.10
CA TYR A 139 26.63 15.26 33.35
C TYR A 139 27.31 14.54 32.16
N PHE A 140 28.61 14.74 31.97
CA PHE A 140 29.48 14.07 30.99
C PHE A 140 29.01 14.19 29.53
N PHE A 141 28.90 15.42 29.01
CA PHE A 141 28.58 15.67 27.60
C PHE A 141 29.82 15.64 26.69
N ILE A 142 29.79 14.78 25.66
CA ILE A 142 30.71 14.86 24.51
C ILE A 142 30.45 16.21 23.79
N LYS A 143 31.51 16.98 23.49
CA LYS A 143 31.48 18.32 22.83
C LYS A 143 30.42 18.47 21.73
N ARG A 144 30.17 17.41 20.96
CA ARG A 144 29.26 17.41 19.81
C ARG A 144 27.78 17.62 20.15
N LYS A 145 27.31 17.25 21.36
CA LYS A 145 25.89 17.40 21.72
C LYS A 145 25.49 18.80 22.16
N VAL A 146 26.41 19.61 22.70
CA VAL A 146 26.07 20.95 23.23
C VAL A 146 26.08 22.01 22.12
N VAL A 147 27.02 21.91 21.18
CA VAL A 147 27.06 22.77 19.97
C VAL A 147 25.80 22.61 19.10
N GLU A 148 25.18 21.44 19.14
CA GLU A 148 23.91 21.15 18.44
C GLU A 148 22.69 21.82 19.10
N TYR A 149 22.80 22.26 20.37
CA TYR A 149 21.73 22.95 21.09
C TYR A 149 22.00 24.44 21.36
N GLU A 150 23.26 24.88 21.39
CA GLU A 150 23.64 26.31 21.45
C GLU A 150 23.28 27.08 20.15
N THR A 151 22.90 26.38 19.08
CA THR A 151 22.55 26.94 17.76
C THR A 151 21.05 26.95 17.44
N VAL A 152 20.17 26.67 18.41
CA VAL A 152 18.73 26.53 18.17
C VAL A 152 17.94 27.78 18.52
N THR A 153 18.20 28.86 17.79
CA THR A 153 17.18 29.79 17.28
C THR A 153 17.54 30.20 15.85
N PHE A 154 17.88 29.23 15.02
CA PHE A 154 17.61 29.38 13.59
C PHE A 154 16.19 28.91 13.36
N GLU A 155 15.30 29.82 12.94
CA GLU A 155 14.27 29.43 11.97
C GLU A 155 15.03 28.72 10.86
N ASP A 156 14.85 27.41 10.73
CA ASP A 156 15.57 26.62 9.75
C ASP A 156 15.23 27.18 8.35
N PRO A 157 16.16 27.87 7.66
CA PRO A 157 15.91 28.29 6.29
C PRO A 157 15.99 27.08 5.34
N ARG A 158 16.34 25.89 5.84
CA ARG A 158 16.14 24.65 5.13
C ARG A 158 14.68 24.27 5.30
N THR A 159 13.88 24.71 4.33
CA THR A 159 12.91 23.78 3.75
C THR A 159 13.69 22.53 3.38
N GLY A 160 13.72 21.53 4.27
CA GLY A 160 14.54 20.35 4.14
C GLY A 160 14.43 19.82 2.73
N GLN A 161 15.53 19.91 1.98
CA GLN A 161 15.68 19.54 0.57
C GLN A 161 14.38 19.05 -0.09
N LEU A 162 13.56 19.99 -0.59
CA LEU A 162 12.29 19.74 -1.30
C LEU A 162 12.46 18.93 -2.60
N TYR A 163 13.67 18.49 -2.90
CA TYR A 163 13.98 17.62 -4.02
C TYR A 163 14.02 16.18 -3.53
N SER A 164 12.94 15.44 -3.77
CA SER A 164 12.97 13.98 -3.76
C SER A 164 14.19 13.51 -4.58
N SER A 165 15.08 12.70 -3.99
CA SER A 165 16.22 12.16 -4.74
C SER A 165 15.75 11.59 -6.08
N GLN A 166 16.52 11.73 -7.16
CA GLN A 166 16.12 11.22 -8.49
C GLN A 166 15.70 9.74 -8.45
N LYS A 167 16.31 8.95 -7.56
CA LYS A 167 15.94 7.55 -7.31
C LYS A 167 14.55 7.40 -6.72
N LEU A 168 14.19 8.25 -5.76
CA LEU A 168 12.87 8.28 -5.14
C LEU A 168 11.80 8.76 -6.12
N LEU A 169 12.11 9.81 -6.91
CA LEU A 169 11.21 10.28 -7.96
C LEU A 169 10.97 9.19 -9.01
N GLY A 170 12.02 8.46 -9.42
CA GLY A 170 11.90 7.32 -10.32
C GLY A 170 11.03 6.19 -9.74
N ALA A 171 11.17 5.90 -8.45
CA ALA A 171 10.32 4.92 -7.77
C ALA A 171 8.85 5.37 -7.69
N HIS A 172 8.62 6.66 -7.43
CA HIS A 172 7.29 7.25 -7.39
C HIS A 172 6.62 7.20 -8.77
N GLN A 173 7.34 7.59 -9.81
CA GLN A 173 6.88 7.52 -11.19
C GLN A 173 6.56 6.07 -11.59
N PHE A 174 7.45 5.13 -11.27
CA PHE A 174 7.22 3.70 -11.51
C PHE A 174 5.92 3.22 -10.87
N LEU A 175 5.72 3.45 -9.57
CA LEU A 175 4.55 2.92 -8.87
C LEU A 175 3.25 3.58 -9.34
N THR A 176 3.32 4.86 -9.72
CA THR A 176 2.20 5.60 -10.35
C THR A 176 1.81 4.96 -11.69
N GLU A 177 2.79 4.71 -12.56
CA GLU A 177 2.56 4.08 -13.87
C GLU A 177 2.10 2.63 -13.71
N TYR A 178 2.68 1.89 -12.76
CA TYR A 178 2.31 0.51 -12.47
C TYR A 178 0.86 0.41 -11.99
N ALA A 179 0.44 1.29 -11.06
CA ALA A 179 -0.93 1.36 -10.58
C ALA A 179 -1.90 1.72 -11.71
N LYS A 180 -1.55 2.64 -12.61
CA LYS A 180 -2.37 2.97 -13.79
C LYS A 180 -2.46 1.82 -14.79
N GLN A 181 -1.40 1.05 -14.97
CA GLN A 181 -1.35 -0.02 -15.97
C GLN A 181 -2.03 -1.31 -15.51
N PHE A 182 -1.84 -1.68 -14.23
CA PHE A 182 -2.29 -2.96 -13.70
C PHE A 182 -3.40 -2.83 -12.66
N GLY A 183 -3.61 -1.64 -12.10
CA GLY A 183 -4.63 -1.39 -11.09
C GLY A 183 -6.04 -1.35 -11.65
N GLU A 184 -6.99 -1.64 -10.76
CA GLU A 184 -8.43 -1.55 -10.97
C GLU A 184 -9.01 -0.49 -10.04
N ASP A 185 -9.52 0.60 -10.61
CA ASP A 185 -10.27 1.61 -9.87
C ASP A 185 -11.55 0.99 -9.31
N GLN A 186 -11.86 1.30 -8.06
CA GLN A 186 -13.04 0.75 -7.41
C GLN A 186 -14.25 1.68 -7.57
N PRO A 187 -15.46 1.14 -7.81
CA PRO A 187 -16.66 1.97 -7.95
C PRO A 187 -17.12 2.57 -6.62
N ASP A 188 -16.76 1.96 -5.49
CA ASP A 188 -17.22 2.31 -4.14
C ASP A 188 -16.17 3.08 -3.31
N SER A 189 -14.96 3.28 -3.85
CA SER A 189 -13.86 3.91 -3.12
C SER A 189 -12.84 4.53 -4.07
N SER A 190 -12.08 5.51 -3.60
CA SER A 190 -10.93 6.08 -4.33
C SER A 190 -9.68 5.17 -4.30
N ASP A 191 -9.87 3.88 -4.01
CA ASP A 191 -8.79 2.91 -3.93
C ASP A 191 -8.51 2.31 -5.30
N VAL A 192 -7.23 2.04 -5.56
CA VAL A 192 -6.76 1.32 -6.75
C VAL A 192 -6.30 -0.06 -6.31
N HIS A 193 -6.93 -1.11 -6.83
CA HIS A 193 -6.59 -2.48 -6.47
C HIS A 193 -5.68 -3.12 -7.51
N LEU A 194 -4.51 -3.56 -7.07
CA LEU A 194 -3.63 -4.37 -7.92
C LEU A 194 -4.14 -5.82 -8.01
N PRO A 195 -3.81 -6.56 -9.09
CA PRO A 195 -4.31 -7.91 -9.30
C PRO A 195 -3.94 -8.86 -8.16
N SER A 196 -4.84 -9.77 -7.81
CA SER A 196 -4.71 -10.66 -6.64
C SER A 196 -3.56 -11.67 -6.72
N CYS A 197 -2.98 -11.85 -7.91
CA CYS A 197 -1.77 -12.64 -8.12
C CYS A 197 -0.49 -11.86 -7.76
N VAL A 198 -0.53 -10.52 -7.77
CA VAL A 198 0.62 -9.64 -7.54
C VAL A 198 0.93 -9.54 -6.04
N THR A 199 2.21 -9.41 -5.71
CA THR A 199 2.70 -9.22 -4.34
C THR A 199 3.57 -7.98 -4.28
N LYS A 200 3.74 -7.36 -3.10
CA LYS A 200 4.68 -6.23 -2.95
C LYS A 200 6.10 -6.58 -3.42
N ALA A 201 6.51 -7.83 -3.20
CA ALA A 201 7.80 -8.33 -3.63
C ALA A 201 7.90 -8.38 -5.17
N SER A 202 6.91 -8.95 -5.85
CA SER A 202 6.92 -9.01 -7.32
C SER A 202 6.90 -7.61 -7.95
N VAL A 203 6.13 -6.66 -7.41
CA VAL A 203 6.14 -5.27 -7.91
C VAL A 203 7.51 -4.62 -7.75
N TYR A 204 8.20 -4.90 -6.65
CA TYR A 204 9.56 -4.39 -6.46
C TYR A 204 10.58 -5.10 -7.39
N GLU A 205 10.40 -6.39 -7.67
CA GLU A 205 11.21 -7.10 -8.67
C GLU A 205 11.02 -6.49 -10.07
N ASP A 206 9.78 -6.19 -10.46
CA ASP A 206 9.45 -5.49 -11.72
C ASP A 206 10.12 -4.10 -11.79
N TYR A 207 10.07 -3.34 -10.68
CA TYR A 207 10.76 -2.06 -10.55
C TYR A 207 12.26 -2.19 -10.75
N GLN A 208 12.89 -3.17 -10.09
CA GLN A 208 14.32 -3.40 -10.22
C GLN A 208 14.70 -3.75 -11.65
N LEU A 209 13.91 -4.62 -12.29
CA LEU A 209 14.12 -5.02 -13.68
C LEU A 209 14.02 -3.80 -14.61
N GLN A 210 12.97 -2.99 -14.49
CA GLN A 210 12.81 -1.79 -15.31
C GLN A 210 13.94 -0.77 -15.11
N CYS A 211 14.41 -0.59 -13.88
CA CYS A 211 15.56 0.27 -13.61
C CYS A 211 16.85 -0.29 -14.24
N GLN A 212 17.08 -1.60 -14.16
CA GLN A 212 18.25 -2.25 -14.77
C GLN A 212 18.22 -2.13 -16.30
N THR A 213 17.09 -2.43 -16.94
CA THR A 213 16.91 -2.29 -18.39
C THR A 213 17.19 -0.87 -18.87
N ASN A 214 16.74 0.13 -18.12
CA ASN A 214 16.93 1.54 -18.46
C ASN A 214 18.26 2.13 -17.94
N SER A 215 19.16 1.31 -17.38
CA SER A 215 20.41 1.74 -16.76
C SER A 215 20.24 2.86 -15.71
N LYS A 216 19.11 2.85 -14.98
CA LYS A 216 18.76 3.82 -13.93
C LYS A 216 19.02 3.24 -12.53
N PRO A 217 19.46 4.06 -11.58
CA PRO A 217 19.60 3.62 -10.19
C PRO A 217 18.24 3.43 -9.51
N TYR A 218 18.10 2.36 -8.72
CA TYR A 218 16.89 2.07 -7.93
C TYR A 218 17.09 2.31 -6.42
N ILE A 219 15.99 2.45 -5.69
CA ILE A 219 15.98 2.56 -4.21
C ILE A 219 15.93 1.18 -3.57
N LYS A 220 16.38 1.07 -2.31
CA LYS A 220 16.29 -0.17 -1.54
C LYS A 220 14.83 -0.56 -1.25
N ILE A 221 14.57 -1.86 -1.15
CA ILE A 221 13.24 -2.44 -0.90
C ILE A 221 12.54 -1.85 0.34
N SER A 222 13.28 -1.62 1.43
CA SER A 222 12.71 -1.03 2.65
C SER A 222 12.16 0.37 2.39
N ARG A 223 12.93 1.20 1.68
CA ARG A 223 12.51 2.56 1.32
C ARG A 223 11.36 2.56 0.33
N PHE A 224 11.34 1.61 -0.60
CA PHE A 224 10.22 1.42 -1.53
C PHE A 224 8.92 1.07 -0.81
N TYR A 225 8.99 0.15 0.17
CA TYR A 225 7.81 -0.21 0.97
C TYR A 225 7.34 0.91 1.89
N GLU A 226 8.26 1.67 2.48
CA GLU A 226 7.92 2.88 3.24
C GLU A 226 7.18 3.88 2.36
N MET A 227 7.75 4.22 1.18
CA MET A 227 7.13 5.12 0.20
C MET A 227 5.73 4.64 -0.20
N TRP A 228 5.57 3.34 -0.50
CA TRP A 228 4.25 2.80 -0.83
C TRP A 228 3.27 3.01 0.34
N ILE A 229 3.67 2.71 1.57
CA ILE A 229 2.80 2.83 2.74
C ILE A 229 2.49 4.30 3.07
N SER A 230 3.41 5.24 2.88
CA SER A 230 3.18 6.64 3.22
C SER A 230 2.43 7.40 2.12
N GLU A 231 2.83 7.21 0.86
CA GLU A 231 2.41 8.05 -0.26
C GLU A 231 1.37 7.36 -1.16
N PHE A 232 1.39 6.02 -1.25
CA PHE A 232 0.48 5.24 -2.11
C PHE A 232 -0.50 4.38 -1.30
N GLN A 233 -1.07 4.96 -0.25
CA GLN A 233 -2.04 4.29 0.63
C GLN A 233 -3.31 3.82 -0.11
N HIS A 234 -3.66 4.54 -1.18
CA HIS A 234 -4.78 4.22 -2.07
C HIS A 234 -4.50 3.00 -2.96
N VAL A 235 -3.23 2.66 -3.22
CA VAL A 235 -2.86 1.47 -4.01
C VAL A 235 -2.78 0.25 -3.10
N LYS A 236 -3.81 -0.59 -3.14
CA LYS A 236 -3.95 -1.73 -2.23
C LYS A 236 -3.79 -3.07 -2.94
N LEU A 237 -3.18 -4.01 -2.21
CA LEU A 237 -3.14 -5.43 -2.56
C LEU A 237 -4.20 -6.14 -1.73
N ARG A 238 -5.30 -6.58 -2.35
CA ARG A 238 -6.33 -7.32 -1.62
C ARG A 238 -5.89 -8.74 -1.32
N LYS A 239 -6.24 -9.20 -0.11
CA LYS A 239 -6.18 -10.63 0.24
C LYS A 239 -7.31 -11.42 -0.42
N PHE A 240 -8.46 -10.79 -0.64
CA PHE A 240 -9.67 -11.38 -1.21
C PHE A 240 -10.30 -10.38 -2.18
N GLN A 241 -10.50 -10.74 -3.44
CA GLN A 241 -11.23 -9.90 -4.38
C GLN A 241 -12.75 -10.02 -4.15
N THR A 242 -13.46 -8.91 -4.29
CA THR A 242 -14.95 -8.88 -4.31
C THR A 242 -15.52 -9.26 -5.68
N PHE A 243 -14.68 -9.22 -6.71
CA PHE A 243 -15.01 -9.62 -8.07
C PHE A 243 -14.54 -11.04 -8.36
N THR A 244 -15.16 -11.66 -9.37
CA THR A 244 -14.81 -12.98 -9.87
C THR A 244 -13.33 -12.98 -10.27
N GLN A 245 -12.55 -13.90 -9.71
CA GLN A 245 -11.13 -13.98 -9.99
C GLN A 245 -10.93 -14.62 -11.37
N CYS A 246 -9.99 -14.08 -12.14
CA CYS A 246 -9.55 -14.71 -13.37
C CYS A 246 -9.06 -16.15 -13.07
N ILE A 247 -9.62 -17.12 -13.81
CA ILE A 247 -9.32 -18.55 -13.63
C ILE A 247 -7.84 -18.81 -13.88
N GLU A 248 -7.27 -18.24 -14.94
CA GLU A 248 -5.84 -18.37 -15.25
C GLU A 248 -4.95 -17.82 -14.12
N CYS A 249 -5.24 -16.61 -13.64
CA CYS A 249 -4.54 -16.02 -12.49
C CYS A 249 -4.58 -16.93 -11.26
N THR A 250 -5.73 -17.56 -11.00
CA THR A 250 -5.93 -18.49 -9.88
C THR A 250 -5.12 -19.78 -10.09
N ASN A 251 -5.07 -20.28 -11.32
CA ASN A 251 -4.29 -21.45 -11.70
C ASN A 251 -2.79 -21.21 -11.53
N PHE A 252 -2.26 -20.06 -11.98
CA PHE A 252 -0.86 -19.69 -11.79
C PHE A 252 -0.49 -19.60 -10.31
N LYS A 253 -1.36 -18.98 -9.50
CA LYS A 253 -1.15 -18.87 -8.05
C LYS A 253 -1.12 -20.25 -7.39
N THR A 254 -2.06 -21.11 -7.76
CA THR A 254 -2.14 -22.49 -7.25
C THR A 254 -0.92 -23.31 -7.67
N ALA A 255 -0.47 -23.18 -8.92
CA ALA A 255 0.72 -23.85 -9.42
C ALA A 255 1.99 -23.41 -8.67
N LEU A 256 2.14 -22.12 -8.35
CA LEU A 256 3.25 -21.61 -7.55
C LEU A 256 3.23 -22.11 -6.09
N LEU A 257 2.05 -22.35 -5.53
CA LEU A 257 1.89 -22.89 -4.17
C LEU A 257 2.31 -24.36 -4.05
N LYS A 258 2.23 -25.14 -5.15
CA LYS A 258 2.63 -26.56 -5.19
C LYS A 258 4.16 -26.78 -5.09
N LYS A 259 4.94 -25.74 -4.77
CA LYS A 259 6.41 -25.76 -4.66
C LYS A 259 7.08 -26.41 -5.89
N PRO A 260 6.81 -25.88 -7.10
CA PRO A 260 7.39 -26.41 -8.34
C PRO A 260 8.92 -26.30 -8.33
N SER A 261 9.57 -27.10 -9.17
CA SER A 261 11.01 -26.99 -9.40
C SER A 261 11.40 -25.59 -9.90
N LYS A 262 12.69 -25.24 -9.86
CA LYS A 262 13.17 -23.91 -10.28
C LYS A 262 12.80 -23.59 -11.73
N GLU A 263 12.84 -24.59 -12.61
CA GLU A 263 12.52 -24.45 -14.03
C GLU A 263 11.01 -24.29 -14.26
N GLU A 264 10.19 -25.12 -13.62
CA GLU A 264 8.74 -25.01 -13.68
C GLU A 264 8.24 -23.67 -13.11
N LYS A 265 8.83 -23.23 -11.98
CA LYS A 265 8.54 -21.92 -11.40
C LYS A 265 8.80 -20.81 -12.41
N LYS A 266 9.91 -20.88 -13.16
CA LYS A 266 10.25 -19.89 -14.18
C LYS A 266 9.20 -19.86 -15.29
N LYS A 267 8.79 -21.03 -15.82
CA LYS A 267 7.73 -21.13 -16.83
C LYS A 267 6.40 -20.56 -16.36
N ILE A 268 5.99 -20.87 -15.13
CA ILE A 268 4.75 -20.33 -14.55
C ILE A 268 4.80 -18.81 -14.43
N ILE A 269 5.96 -18.25 -14.04
CA ILE A 269 6.17 -16.80 -13.99
C ILE A 269 6.08 -16.20 -15.40
N GLU A 270 6.75 -16.79 -16.39
CA GLU A 270 6.71 -16.31 -17.79
C GLU A 270 5.28 -16.30 -18.36
N MET A 271 4.53 -17.40 -18.20
CA MET A 271 3.13 -17.49 -18.64
C MET A 271 2.25 -16.44 -17.94
N ARG A 272 2.47 -16.27 -16.63
CA ARG A 272 1.73 -15.28 -15.85
C ARG A 272 2.04 -13.85 -16.29
N THR A 273 3.31 -13.53 -16.58
CA THR A 273 3.70 -12.22 -17.09
C THR A 273 3.04 -11.97 -18.44
N ALA A 274 3.07 -12.93 -19.36
CA ALA A 274 2.41 -12.82 -20.66
C ALA A 274 0.89 -12.58 -20.53
N HIS A 275 0.23 -13.29 -19.60
CA HIS A 275 -1.20 -13.08 -19.30
C HIS A 275 -1.47 -11.65 -18.80
N LEU A 276 -0.67 -11.15 -17.86
CA LEU A 276 -0.82 -9.78 -17.34
C LEU A 276 -0.52 -8.72 -18.41
N ASP A 277 0.44 -8.97 -19.31
CA ASP A 277 0.74 -8.09 -20.43
C ASP A 277 -0.42 -8.05 -21.44
N LEU A 278 -1.05 -9.20 -21.72
CA LEU A 278 -2.25 -9.24 -22.55
C LEU A 278 -3.38 -8.40 -21.93
N GLN A 279 -3.66 -8.60 -20.64
CA GLN A 279 -4.67 -7.81 -19.93
C GLN A 279 -4.36 -6.31 -19.97
N ARG A 280 -3.10 -5.93 -19.78
CA ARG A 280 -2.62 -4.55 -19.89
C ARG A 280 -2.85 -3.99 -21.28
N LEU A 281 -2.52 -4.73 -22.34
CA LEU A 281 -2.70 -4.29 -23.72
C LEU A 281 -4.18 -4.08 -24.04
N CYS A 282 -5.05 -4.99 -23.60
CA CYS A 282 -6.50 -4.83 -23.74
C CYS A 282 -7.00 -3.56 -23.05
N ARG A 283 -6.57 -3.31 -21.80
CA ARG A 283 -6.92 -2.08 -21.06
C ARG A 283 -6.40 -0.81 -21.74
N GLN A 284 -5.16 -0.82 -22.24
CA GLN A 284 -4.59 0.32 -22.96
C GLN A 284 -5.36 0.62 -24.25
N LYS A 285 -5.75 -0.41 -25.01
CA LYS A 285 -6.58 -0.27 -26.19
C LYS A 285 -7.95 0.31 -25.85
N TYR A 286 -8.58 -0.18 -24.78
CA TYR A 286 -9.83 0.36 -24.25
C TYR A 286 -9.72 1.86 -23.93
N TYR A 287 -8.77 2.27 -23.08
CA TYR A 287 -8.60 3.68 -22.72
C TYR A 287 -8.25 4.56 -23.92
N LYS A 288 -7.46 4.03 -24.87
CA LYS A 288 -7.16 4.75 -26.12
C LYS A 288 -8.43 5.05 -26.91
N HIS A 289 -9.33 4.08 -27.07
CA HIS A 289 -10.59 4.30 -27.79
C HIS A 289 -11.54 5.20 -27.02
N ASN A 290 -11.55 5.07 -25.69
CA ASN A 290 -12.32 5.94 -24.83
C ASN A 290 -11.91 7.42 -24.99
N ASN A 291 -10.61 7.70 -24.89
CA ASN A 291 -10.09 9.06 -25.05
C ASN A 291 -10.39 9.63 -26.43
N LYS A 292 -10.30 8.82 -27.50
CA LYS A 292 -10.67 9.26 -28.85
C LYS A 292 -12.13 9.68 -28.97
N ALA A 293 -13.05 8.92 -28.35
CA ALA A 293 -14.47 9.26 -28.34
C ALA A 293 -14.79 10.49 -27.46
N GLN A 294 -13.94 10.78 -26.48
CA GLN A 294 -14.06 12.01 -25.68
C GLN A 294 -13.48 13.24 -26.38
N GLU A 295 -12.34 13.09 -27.05
CA GLU A 295 -11.66 14.17 -27.78
C GLU A 295 -12.44 14.57 -29.04
N ASP A 296 -12.94 13.60 -29.79
CA ASP A 296 -13.64 13.78 -31.07
C ASP A 296 -15.02 13.08 -31.04
N PRO A 297 -15.99 13.57 -30.24
CA PRO A 297 -17.29 12.91 -30.05
C PRO A 297 -18.14 12.83 -31.32
N ASP A 298 -17.97 13.78 -32.24
CA ASP A 298 -18.69 13.81 -33.52
C ASP A 298 -18.19 12.74 -34.52
N GLN A 299 -17.00 12.16 -34.29
CA GLN A 299 -16.39 11.18 -35.19
C GLN A 299 -16.35 9.77 -34.59
N TYR A 300 -16.24 9.66 -33.27
CA TYR A 300 -16.07 8.36 -32.61
C TYR A 300 -17.09 8.14 -31.51
N LEU A 301 -17.63 6.92 -31.50
CA LEU A 301 -18.51 6.43 -30.46
C LEU A 301 -17.84 5.26 -29.74
N SER A 302 -17.70 5.36 -28.42
CA SER A 302 -17.24 4.27 -27.56
C SER A 302 -18.39 3.80 -26.68
N LEU A 303 -18.80 2.54 -26.89
CA LEU A 303 -19.83 1.88 -26.10
C LEU A 303 -19.25 0.67 -25.37
N ILE A 304 -19.69 0.50 -24.12
CA ILE A 304 -19.41 -0.69 -23.31
C ILE A 304 -20.75 -1.32 -22.99
N ILE A 305 -20.98 -2.54 -23.44
CA ILE A 305 -22.20 -3.29 -23.16
C ILE A 305 -21.81 -4.48 -22.28
N ASP A 306 -22.34 -4.52 -21.06
CA ASP A 306 -22.04 -5.58 -20.10
C ASP A 306 -23.31 -6.14 -19.45
N GLY A 307 -23.38 -7.46 -19.35
CA GLY A 307 -24.48 -8.19 -18.74
C GLY A 307 -24.16 -8.55 -17.30
N MET A 308 -25.06 -8.23 -16.37
CA MET A 308 -24.83 -8.57 -14.96
C MET A 308 -25.08 -10.06 -14.68
N ASP A 309 -24.43 -10.59 -13.66
CA ASP A 309 -24.71 -11.93 -13.13
C ASP A 309 -26.17 -12.02 -12.62
N GLN A 310 -26.97 -12.81 -13.34
CA GLN A 310 -28.42 -12.86 -13.21
C GLN A 310 -28.89 -13.50 -11.91
N ALA A 311 -28.04 -14.33 -11.28
CA ALA A 311 -28.36 -14.94 -9.99
C ALA A 311 -28.64 -13.90 -8.90
N LYS A 312 -28.10 -12.68 -9.04
CA LYS A 312 -28.24 -11.57 -8.10
C LYS A 312 -29.49 -10.72 -8.33
N THR A 313 -30.09 -10.80 -9.51
CA THR A 313 -31.27 -10.02 -9.92
C THR A 313 -32.56 -10.80 -9.89
N ASN A 314 -32.49 -12.13 -9.79
CA ASN A 314 -33.65 -13.00 -9.67
C ASN A 314 -34.61 -12.55 -8.54
N LEU A 315 -35.91 -12.54 -8.85
CA LEU A 315 -36.99 -12.13 -7.96
C LEU A 315 -37.80 -13.35 -7.48
N PRO A 316 -38.32 -13.37 -6.24
CA PRO A 316 -38.11 -12.38 -5.18
C PRO A 316 -36.72 -12.48 -4.52
N ARG A 317 -36.17 -11.32 -4.13
CA ARG A 317 -34.91 -11.22 -3.39
C ARG A 317 -35.18 -11.21 -1.89
N PHE A 318 -34.71 -12.23 -1.18
CA PHE A 318 -34.80 -12.30 0.27
C PHE A 318 -33.53 -11.74 0.92
N HIS A 319 -33.67 -11.02 2.04
CA HIS A 319 -32.54 -10.50 2.80
C HIS A 319 -31.72 -11.63 3.46
N ASN A 320 -32.41 -12.65 3.98
CA ASN A 320 -31.82 -13.88 4.50
C ASN A 320 -32.35 -15.04 3.64
N VAL A 321 -31.44 -15.80 3.04
CA VAL A 321 -31.81 -16.96 2.21
C VAL A 321 -31.63 -18.21 3.07
N THR A 322 -32.73 -18.89 3.39
CA THR A 322 -32.68 -20.22 4.01
C THR A 322 -32.47 -21.30 2.94
N LYS A 323 -32.08 -22.52 3.35
CA LYS A 323 -31.96 -23.65 2.43
C LYS A 323 -33.28 -23.98 1.71
N ALA A 324 -34.43 -23.66 2.32
CA ALA A 324 -35.74 -23.81 1.69
C ALA A 324 -35.95 -22.77 0.58
N ASP A 325 -35.49 -21.53 0.79
CA ASP A 325 -35.62 -20.43 -0.17
C ASP A 325 -34.75 -20.61 -1.41
N CYS A 326 -33.66 -21.37 -1.30
CA CYS A 326 -32.83 -21.75 -2.45
C CYS A 326 -33.59 -22.63 -3.46
N LYS A 327 -34.61 -23.37 -3.02
CA LYS A 327 -35.40 -24.28 -3.85
C LYS A 327 -36.66 -23.63 -4.43
N LEU A 328 -36.96 -22.39 -4.06
CA LEU A 328 -38.11 -21.67 -4.61
C LEU A 328 -37.87 -21.35 -6.08
N SER A 329 -38.93 -21.47 -6.89
CA SER A 329 -38.92 -20.94 -8.25
C SER A 329 -38.76 -19.42 -8.17
N LYS A 330 -37.71 -18.91 -8.80
CA LYS A 330 -37.43 -17.48 -8.91
C LYS A 330 -37.64 -17.06 -10.35
N MET A 331 -38.25 -15.89 -10.53
CA MET A 331 -38.28 -15.23 -11.83
C MET A 331 -36.88 -14.72 -12.13
N HIS A 332 -36.30 -15.15 -13.25
CA HIS A 332 -35.06 -14.55 -13.68
C HIS A 332 -35.32 -13.16 -14.26
N HIS A 333 -34.64 -12.19 -13.68
CA HIS A 333 -34.69 -10.81 -14.12
C HIS A 333 -33.31 -10.44 -14.62
N HIS A 334 -33.23 -10.06 -15.88
CA HIS A 334 -31.96 -9.79 -16.52
C HIS A 334 -31.66 -8.30 -16.48
N LEU A 335 -30.38 -7.95 -16.25
CA LEU A 335 -29.90 -6.57 -16.32
C LEU A 335 -28.68 -6.47 -17.24
N THR A 336 -28.76 -5.58 -18.23
CA THR A 336 -27.62 -5.17 -19.07
C THR A 336 -27.37 -3.69 -18.90
N GLY A 337 -26.14 -3.34 -18.57
CA GLY A 337 -25.67 -1.96 -18.56
C GLY A 337 -25.04 -1.60 -19.90
N VAL A 338 -25.31 -0.38 -20.38
CA VAL A 338 -24.55 0.21 -21.48
C VAL A 338 -23.93 1.53 -21.02
N LEU A 339 -22.63 1.68 -21.16
CA LEU A 339 -21.94 2.95 -20.94
C LEU A 339 -21.54 3.54 -22.28
N CYS A 340 -22.03 4.75 -22.57
CA CYS A 340 -21.60 5.54 -23.71
C CYS A 340 -20.62 6.62 -23.24
N ASN A 341 -19.43 6.63 -23.85
CA ASN A 341 -18.35 7.55 -23.48
C ASN A 341 -18.04 8.58 -24.58
N SER A 342 -18.98 8.89 -25.46
CA SER A 342 -18.81 9.94 -26.48
C SER A 342 -19.12 11.32 -25.88
N GLY A 343 -18.08 12.13 -25.67
CA GLY A 343 -18.18 13.47 -25.06
C GLY A 343 -18.55 13.45 -23.57
N VAL A 344 -19.81 13.21 -23.24
CA VAL A 344 -20.32 13.10 -21.87
C VAL A 344 -20.66 11.63 -21.57
N LEU A 345 -20.34 11.18 -20.35
CA LEU A 345 -20.66 9.82 -19.91
C LEU A 345 -22.17 9.65 -19.76
N HIS A 346 -22.77 8.78 -20.58
CA HIS A 346 -24.19 8.44 -20.53
C HIS A 346 -24.39 6.97 -20.15
N PRO A 347 -24.84 6.68 -18.92
CA PRO A 347 -25.16 5.32 -18.49
C PRO A 347 -26.60 4.94 -18.84
N TYR A 348 -26.79 3.76 -19.41
CA TYR A 348 -28.07 3.13 -19.71
C TYR A 348 -28.19 1.81 -18.97
N ALA A 349 -29.41 1.46 -18.57
CA ALA A 349 -29.73 0.19 -17.94
C ALA A 349 -30.97 -0.40 -18.62
N PHE A 350 -30.83 -1.63 -19.14
CA PHE A 350 -31.90 -2.38 -19.78
C PHE A 350 -32.24 -3.58 -18.92
N THR A 351 -33.53 -3.79 -18.66
CA THR A 351 -34.02 -4.95 -17.92
C THR A 351 -35.03 -5.75 -18.73
N TRP A 352 -34.99 -7.07 -18.58
CA TRP A 352 -35.96 -7.98 -19.20
C TRP A 352 -36.12 -9.26 -18.36
N THR A 353 -36.97 -10.17 -18.82
CA THR A 353 -37.27 -11.46 -18.17
C THR A 353 -37.15 -12.59 -19.19
N ASP A 354 -37.17 -13.85 -18.75
CA ASP A 354 -37.04 -15.05 -19.61
C ASP A 354 -38.12 -15.23 -20.71
N GLN A 355 -39.00 -14.26 -20.90
CA GLN A 355 -39.87 -14.20 -22.09
C GLN A 355 -39.05 -14.17 -23.39
N PHE A 356 -37.81 -13.69 -23.32
CA PHE A 356 -36.87 -13.66 -24.44
C PHE A 356 -35.61 -14.42 -24.07
N ALA A 357 -35.09 -15.22 -25.00
CA ALA A 357 -33.82 -15.89 -24.81
C ALA A 357 -32.71 -14.85 -24.62
N PRO A 358 -31.76 -15.05 -23.67
CA PRO A 358 -30.60 -14.19 -23.54
C PRO A 358 -29.63 -14.50 -24.67
N ASP A 359 -29.83 -13.86 -25.82
CA ASP A 359 -29.04 -14.06 -27.04
C ASP A 359 -28.48 -12.73 -27.57
N ALA A 360 -27.86 -12.80 -28.75
CA ALA A 360 -27.31 -11.63 -29.42
C ALA A 360 -28.38 -10.58 -29.75
N ASP A 361 -29.65 -10.96 -29.90
CA ASP A 361 -30.71 -10.04 -30.30
C ASP A 361 -31.03 -9.05 -29.18
N VAL A 362 -30.97 -9.48 -27.91
CA VAL A 362 -31.10 -8.57 -26.77
C VAL A 362 -29.97 -7.53 -26.76
N THR A 363 -28.74 -7.96 -27.05
CA THR A 363 -27.57 -7.07 -27.11
C THR A 363 -27.71 -6.07 -28.26
N ILE A 364 -28.13 -6.54 -29.43
CA ILE A 364 -28.39 -5.70 -30.61
C ILE A 364 -29.50 -4.68 -30.30
N ASN A 365 -30.58 -5.09 -29.64
CA ASN A 365 -31.67 -4.20 -29.28
C ASN A 365 -31.22 -3.11 -28.28
N CYS A 366 -30.43 -3.48 -27.26
CA CYS A 366 -29.82 -2.51 -26.34
C CYS A 366 -28.96 -1.50 -27.11
N PHE A 367 -28.11 -1.98 -28.02
CA PHE A 367 -27.26 -1.15 -28.87
C PHE A 367 -28.09 -0.19 -29.75
N MET A 368 -29.11 -0.70 -30.44
CA MET A 368 -29.97 0.09 -31.32
C MET A 368 -30.72 1.19 -30.56
N ARG A 369 -31.20 0.90 -29.35
CA ARG A 369 -31.87 1.90 -28.49
C ARG A 369 -30.91 3.00 -28.05
N VAL A 370 -29.67 2.65 -27.72
CA VAL A 370 -28.65 3.65 -27.37
C VAL A 370 -28.31 4.53 -28.58
N LEU A 371 -28.18 3.95 -29.77
CA LEU A 371 -27.95 4.74 -30.99
C LEU A 371 -29.12 5.68 -31.31
N ASP A 372 -30.36 5.21 -31.19
CA ASP A 372 -31.55 6.03 -31.41
C ASP A 372 -31.60 7.22 -30.44
N ASP A 373 -31.28 7.02 -29.15
CA ASP A 373 -31.24 8.09 -28.16
C ASP A 373 -30.10 9.10 -28.45
N ILE A 374 -28.90 8.61 -28.77
CA ILE A 374 -27.76 9.46 -29.15
C ILE A 374 -28.10 10.28 -30.41
N SER A 375 -28.77 9.69 -31.39
CA SER A 375 -29.16 10.39 -32.62
C SER A 375 -30.13 11.55 -32.36
N LYS A 376 -31.00 11.43 -31.36
CA LYS A 376 -31.97 12.47 -30.96
C LYS A 376 -31.35 13.60 -30.15
N VAL A 377 -30.32 13.29 -29.36
CA VAL A 377 -29.60 14.27 -28.52
C VAL A 377 -28.62 15.10 -29.37
N GLY A 378 -28.19 14.57 -30.52
CA GLY A 378 -27.58 15.34 -31.60
C GLY A 378 -26.16 14.86 -31.94
N VAL A 379 -26.05 14.07 -33.01
CA VAL A 379 -24.89 14.03 -33.91
C VAL A 379 -25.43 13.74 -35.32
N ASN A 380 -25.17 14.66 -36.26
CA ASN A 380 -25.52 14.55 -37.68
C ASN A 380 -24.74 13.39 -38.35
N ASP A 381 -25.47 12.55 -39.09
CA ASP A 381 -25.10 11.82 -40.32
C ASP A 381 -23.60 11.56 -40.62
N ASN A 382 -22.85 10.97 -39.69
CA ASN A 382 -21.48 10.52 -39.98
C ASN A 382 -21.27 9.04 -39.64
N SER A 383 -20.50 8.40 -40.52
CA SER A 383 -20.22 6.97 -40.58
C SER A 383 -19.64 6.40 -39.28
N PHE A 384 -20.34 5.43 -38.68
CA PHE A 384 -19.88 4.69 -37.49
C PHE A 384 -18.93 3.56 -37.89
N ILE A 385 -17.72 3.53 -37.30
CA ILE A 385 -16.82 2.37 -37.40
C ILE A 385 -16.95 1.57 -36.10
N LEU A 386 -17.56 0.39 -36.18
CA LEU A 386 -17.75 -0.52 -35.04
C LEU A 386 -16.53 -1.44 -34.88
N GLY A 387 -15.83 -1.29 -33.76
CA GLY A 387 -14.82 -2.26 -33.29
C GLY A 387 -15.41 -3.13 -32.19
N TYR A 388 -15.69 -4.39 -32.50
CA TYR A 388 -16.14 -5.39 -31.53
C TYR A 388 -14.92 -6.14 -30.96
N ASP A 389 -14.72 -6.09 -29.64
CA ASP A 389 -13.64 -6.78 -28.94
C ASP A 389 -14.29 -7.76 -27.95
N GLN A 390 -14.41 -9.04 -28.33
CA GLN A 390 -14.79 -10.07 -27.36
C GLN A 390 -13.56 -10.40 -26.53
N GLY A 391 -13.59 -10.02 -25.25
CA GLY A 391 -12.66 -10.55 -24.26
C GLY A 391 -12.90 -12.06 -24.14
N SER A 392 -12.08 -12.84 -24.83
CA SER A 392 -12.00 -14.30 -24.72
C SER A 392 -11.32 -14.72 -23.42
#